data_AF-A0A935JYR6-F1
#
_entry.id   AF-A0A935JYR6-F1
#
_cell.length_a   1.000
_cell.length_b   1.000
_cell.length_c   1.000
_cell.angle_alpha   90.00
_cell.angle_beta   90.00
_cell.angle_gamma   90.00
#
_symmetry.space_group_name_H-M   'P 1'
#
loop_
_entity.id
_entity.type
_entity.pdbx_description
1 polymer ?
#
loop_
_entity_poly.entity_id
_entity_poly.type
_entity_poly.pdbx_seq_one_letter_code
_entity_poly.pdbx_strand_id
1 'polypeptide(L)'
;MKDSYLPLKCIGLVIAVFAFAGISSAQKYNKCLPPDIKEDTVIGWDNPVNSERPSTPITVRQTLAKLKAKCVCDKLVNSRGKKIRFFQMQGCWGNPPSDYLEIMENQRKEIEKLRKTYEVIEVTCDTGVPRYSIP
;
A
#
# COMPACT_ATOMS: atom_id res chain seq x y z
N MET A 1 3.48 0.84 -39.63
CA MET A 1 2.87 2.17 -39.38
C MET A 1 1.64 2.00 -38.50
N LYS A 2 1.81 2.15 -37.18
CA LYS A 2 0.70 2.35 -36.24
C LYS A 2 1.22 3.23 -35.11
N ASP A 3 1.14 4.54 -35.37
CA ASP A 3 1.35 5.59 -34.40
C ASP A 3 0.32 5.44 -33.28
N SER A 4 0.76 4.95 -32.12
CA SER A 4 -0.05 4.92 -30.91
C SER A 4 0.31 6.14 -30.09
N TYR A 5 -0.44 7.21 -30.34
CA TYR A 5 -0.36 8.48 -29.64
C TYR A 5 -0.56 8.26 -28.12
N LEU A 6 0.51 8.48 -27.35
CA LEU A 6 0.39 8.75 -25.92
C LEU A 6 -0.41 10.06 -25.76
N PRO A 7 -1.45 10.13 -24.90
CA PRO A 7 -2.14 11.39 -24.66
C PRO A 7 -1.15 12.43 -24.11
N LEU A 8 -1.12 13.59 -24.78
CA LEU A 8 -0.22 14.75 -24.61
C LEU A 8 -0.11 15.33 -23.17
N LYS A 9 -0.75 14.75 -22.16
CA LYS A 9 -0.74 15.24 -20.76
C LYS A 9 0.52 14.86 -19.97
N CYS A 10 1.44 14.09 -20.56
CA CYS A 10 2.62 13.56 -19.85
C CYS A 10 3.97 14.16 -20.29
N ILE A 11 3.98 15.11 -21.22
CA ILE A 11 5.24 15.71 -21.71
C ILE A 11 5.57 16.94 -20.84
N GLY A 12 6.33 16.68 -19.77
CA GLY A 12 6.83 17.70 -18.86
C GLY A 12 8.08 18.37 -19.44
N LEU A 13 7.96 19.67 -19.73
CA LEU A 13 9.03 20.58 -20.12
C LEU A 13 9.98 20.80 -18.93
N VAL A 14 11.28 20.56 -19.14
CA VAL A 14 12.33 20.68 -18.11
C VAL A 14 12.83 22.11 -18.07
N ILE A 15 12.48 22.86 -17.03
CA ILE A 15 13.18 24.09 -16.63
C ILE A 15 13.57 23.93 -15.17
N ALA A 16 14.89 23.90 -14.93
CA ALA A 16 15.48 23.81 -13.60
C ALA A 16 15.79 25.22 -13.08
N VAL A 17 15.20 25.59 -11.94
CA VAL A 17 15.68 26.68 -11.08
C VAL A 17 15.58 26.21 -9.64
N PHE A 18 16.72 26.09 -8.97
CA PHE A 18 16.84 25.68 -7.58
C PHE A 18 16.58 26.86 -6.64
N ALA A 19 15.48 26.80 -5.89
CA ALA A 19 15.30 27.55 -4.66
C ALA A 19 14.77 26.57 -3.59
N PHE A 20 15.60 26.28 -2.58
CA PHE A 20 15.24 25.44 -1.44
C PHE A 20 14.27 26.19 -0.51
N ALA A 21 13.00 26.24 -0.90
CA ALA A 21 11.92 26.45 0.05
C ALA A 21 11.65 25.11 0.74
N GLY A 22 11.57 25.12 2.08
CA GLY A 22 11.18 23.94 2.87
C GLY A 22 9.86 23.39 2.36
N ILE A 23 9.93 22.33 1.56
CA ILE A 23 8.78 21.59 1.07
C ILE A 23 8.18 20.92 2.32
N SER A 24 7.15 21.55 2.89
CA SER A 24 6.16 20.81 3.66
C SER A 24 5.82 19.58 2.83
N SER A 25 6.07 18.38 3.38
CA SER A 25 5.76 17.09 2.76
C SER A 25 4.24 16.95 2.60
N ALA A 26 3.67 17.76 1.72
CA ALA A 26 2.29 17.67 1.29
C ALA A 26 2.16 16.32 0.60
N GLN A 27 1.42 15.44 1.27
CA GLN A 27 1.18 14.04 0.95
C GLN A 27 1.30 13.73 -0.55
N LYS A 28 2.44 13.12 -0.89
CA LYS A 28 2.89 12.83 -2.26
C LYS A 28 1.91 11.95 -3.02
N TYR A 29 1.06 11.22 -2.31
CA TYR A 29 0.20 10.18 -2.88
C TYR A 29 -1.30 10.49 -2.84
N ASN A 30 -1.73 11.64 -2.33
CA ASN A 30 -3.16 11.97 -2.12
C ASN A 30 -4.08 11.77 -3.33
N LYS A 31 -3.58 11.97 -4.56
CA LYS A 31 -4.38 11.81 -5.78
C LYS A 31 -4.54 10.34 -6.22
N CYS A 32 -3.66 9.47 -5.73
CA CYS A 32 -3.55 8.07 -6.15
C CYS A 32 -3.90 7.07 -5.05
N LEU A 33 -4.04 7.53 -3.81
CA LEU A 33 -4.53 6.72 -2.71
C LEU A 33 -6.06 6.60 -2.79
N PRO A 34 -6.62 5.44 -2.40
CA PRO A 34 -8.05 5.33 -2.11
C PRO A 34 -8.47 6.37 -1.06
N PRO A 35 -9.71 6.89 -1.12
CA PRO A 35 -10.18 7.98 -0.25
C PRO A 35 -10.18 7.61 1.24
N ASP A 36 -10.28 6.32 1.54
CA ASP A 36 -10.30 5.72 2.88
C ASP A 36 -8.90 5.41 3.43
N ILE A 37 -7.85 5.54 2.63
CA ILE A 37 -6.47 5.19 3.01
C ILE A 37 -5.60 6.44 3.03
N LYS A 38 -5.02 6.72 4.19
CA LYS A 38 -4.08 7.82 4.38
C LYS A 38 -2.65 7.31 4.43
N GLU A 39 -1.69 8.20 4.19
CA GLU A 39 -0.26 7.87 4.25
C GLU A 39 0.20 7.41 5.64
N ASP A 40 -0.42 7.92 6.70
CA ASP A 40 -0.14 7.60 8.11
C ASP A 40 -0.91 6.38 8.61
N THR A 41 -1.83 5.81 7.82
CA THR A 41 -2.53 4.56 8.16
C THR A 41 -1.52 3.46 8.45
N VAL A 42 -1.63 2.86 9.64
CA VAL A 42 -0.83 1.69 10.06
C VAL A 42 -1.37 0.45 9.35
N ILE A 43 -0.49 -0.31 8.71
CA ILE A 43 -0.84 -1.53 7.97
C ILE A 43 -0.17 -2.78 8.55
N GLY A 44 0.62 -2.62 9.61
CA GLY A 44 1.33 -3.69 10.28
C GLY A 44 2.27 -3.16 11.35
N TRP A 45 2.98 -4.07 12.00
CA TRP A 45 3.95 -3.79 13.03
C TRP A 45 5.24 -4.55 12.71
N ASP A 46 6.36 -3.86 12.75
CA ASP A 46 7.67 -4.52 12.72
C ASP A 46 7.85 -5.21 14.08
N ASN A 47 7.89 -6.54 14.06
CA ASN A 47 8.16 -7.35 15.25
C ASN A 47 9.52 -8.01 15.02
N PRO A 48 10.62 -7.40 15.47
CA PRO A 48 11.92 -8.02 15.35
C PRO A 48 11.93 -9.21 16.32
N VAL A 49 11.80 -10.42 15.78
CA VAL A 49 11.91 -11.67 16.55
C VAL A 49 13.24 -11.62 17.33
N ASN A 50 13.18 -11.72 18.66
CA ASN A 50 14.32 -11.65 19.58
C ASN A 50 14.99 -10.27 19.76
N SER A 51 14.24 -9.16 19.70
CA SER A 51 14.79 -7.86 20.12
C SER A 51 14.08 -7.29 21.35
N GLU A 52 14.85 -6.67 22.25
CA GLU A 52 14.34 -5.82 23.34
C GLU A 52 13.74 -4.49 22.83
N ARG A 53 13.74 -4.27 21.50
CA ARG A 53 13.23 -3.04 20.92
C ARG A 53 11.71 -3.09 20.83
N PRO A 54 11.03 -1.99 21.18
CA PRO A 54 9.59 -1.92 21.01
C PRO A 54 9.21 -2.09 19.54
N SER A 55 8.13 -2.82 19.28
CA SER A 55 7.56 -2.94 17.94
C SER A 55 7.22 -1.57 17.39
N THR A 56 7.57 -1.32 16.13
CA THR A 56 7.28 -0.03 15.48
C THR A 56 6.17 -0.18 14.46
N PRO A 57 5.21 0.75 14.39
CA PRO A 57 4.14 0.69 13.41
C PRO A 57 4.70 0.89 12.01
N ILE A 58 4.27 0.02 11.08
CA ILE A 58 4.53 0.13 9.65
C ILE A 58 3.35 0.84 9.00
N THR A 59 3.60 1.99 8.40
CA THR A 59 2.59 2.83 7.74
C THR A 59 2.52 2.60 6.24
N VAL A 60 1.43 3.05 5.62
CA VAL A 60 1.29 3.14 4.16
C VAL A 60 2.45 3.92 3.56
N ARG A 61 2.84 5.07 4.14
CA ARG A 61 3.96 5.90 3.66
C ARG A 61 5.26 5.11 3.59
N GLN A 62 5.63 4.43 4.67
CA GLN A 62 6.86 3.64 4.73
C GLN A 62 6.85 2.51 3.70
N THR A 63 5.69 1.86 3.53
CA THR A 63 5.52 0.77 2.57
C THR A 63 5.62 1.25 1.13
N LEU A 64 4.96 2.36 0.80
CA LEU A 64 5.06 2.99 -0.52
C LEU A 64 6.47 3.50 -0.81
N ALA A 65 7.17 4.06 0.19
CA ALA A 65 8.56 4.46 0.06
C ALA A 65 9.47 3.26 -0.23
N LYS A 66 9.30 2.14 0.48
CA LYS A 66 10.03 0.89 0.26
C LYS A 66 9.81 0.33 -1.15
N LEU A 67 8.58 0.40 -1.65
CA LEU A 67 8.23 0.01 -3.03
C LEU A 67 8.67 1.02 -4.10
N LYS A 68 9.24 2.17 -3.68
CA LYS A 68 9.53 3.33 -4.51
C LYS A 68 8.33 3.72 -5.37
N ALA A 69 7.15 3.71 -4.75
CA ALA A 69 5.88 3.94 -5.42
C ALA A 69 5.79 5.35 -6.01
N LYS A 70 5.09 5.45 -7.14
CA LYS A 70 4.83 6.70 -7.86
C LYS A 70 3.36 6.79 -8.23
N CYS A 71 2.86 8.02 -8.27
CA CYS A 71 1.55 8.35 -8.80
C CYS A 71 1.73 8.74 -10.28
N VAL A 72 1.20 7.92 -11.19
CA VAL A 72 1.31 8.13 -12.65
C VAL A 72 -0.09 8.08 -13.25
N CYS A 73 -0.56 9.20 -13.80
CA CYS A 73 -1.91 9.32 -14.38
C CYS A 73 -3.00 8.78 -13.44
N ASP A 74 -3.00 9.25 -12.19
CA ASP A 74 -3.94 8.85 -11.12
C ASP A 74 -3.90 7.35 -10.76
N LYS A 75 -2.81 6.66 -11.13
CA LYS A 75 -2.55 5.26 -10.75
C LYS A 75 -1.33 5.18 -9.84
N LEU A 76 -1.50 4.52 -8.70
CA LEU A 76 -0.40 4.16 -7.81
C LEU A 76 0.33 2.94 -8.38
N VAL A 77 1.62 3.08 -8.67
CA VAL A 77 2.46 2.01 -9.25
C VAL A 77 3.76 1.85 -8.47
N ASN A 78 4.31 0.65 -8.41
CA ASN A 78 5.61 0.38 -7.80
C ASN A 78 6.77 0.75 -8.75
N SER A 79 8.01 0.56 -8.30
CA SER A 79 9.23 0.80 -9.09
C SER A 79 9.29 0.08 -10.44
N ARG A 80 8.59 -1.06 -10.56
CA ARG A 80 8.53 -1.91 -11.76
C ARG A 80 7.35 -1.55 -12.67
N GLY A 81 6.57 -0.53 -12.34
CA GLY A 81 5.36 -0.14 -13.08
C GLY A 81 4.15 -1.02 -12.80
N LYS A 82 4.20 -1.95 -11.84
CA LYS A 82 3.05 -2.78 -11.43
C LYS A 82 2.10 -1.92 -10.61
N LYS A 83 0.80 -1.95 -10.93
CA LYS A 83 -0.22 -1.20 -10.17
C LYS A 83 -0.32 -1.76 -8.75
N ILE A 84 -0.34 -0.84 -7.78
CA ILE A 84 -0.53 -1.14 -6.37
C ILE A 84 -2.03 -1.15 -6.05
N ARG A 85 -2.47 -2.17 -5.31
CA ARG A 85 -3.82 -2.30 -4.76
C ARG A 85 -3.72 -2.50 -3.25
N PHE A 86 -4.62 -1.85 -2.53
CA PHE A 86 -4.80 -2.10 -1.11
C PHE A 86 -5.88 -3.17 -0.94
N PHE A 87 -5.65 -4.11 -0.04
CA PHE A 87 -6.59 -5.16 0.32
C PHE A 87 -6.89 -5.05 1.82
N GLN A 88 -8.14 -4.76 2.18
CA GLN A 88 -8.56 -4.66 3.56
C GLN A 88 -8.74 -6.07 4.13
N MET A 89 -7.93 -6.42 5.13
CA MET A 89 -8.04 -7.72 5.78
C MET A 89 -9.28 -7.77 6.67
N GLN A 90 -10.03 -8.85 6.53
CA GLN A 90 -11.01 -9.33 7.50
C GLN A 90 -10.30 -10.22 8.54
N GLY A 91 -10.91 -10.39 9.72
CA GLY A 91 -10.35 -11.24 10.78
C GLY A 91 -10.23 -10.58 12.15
N CYS A 92 -10.66 -9.32 12.28
CA CYS A 92 -10.50 -8.55 13.52
C CYS A 92 -11.79 -8.58 14.34
N TRP A 93 -12.30 -9.78 14.49
CA TRP A 93 -13.51 -10.03 15.24
C TRP A 93 -13.15 -10.20 16.71
N GLY A 94 -13.85 -9.51 17.60
CA GLY A 94 -13.80 -9.86 19.03
C GLY A 94 -14.45 -11.23 19.26
N ASN A 95 -15.58 -11.47 18.58
CA ASN A 95 -16.24 -12.77 18.49
C ASN A 95 -16.41 -13.13 16.99
N PRO A 96 -15.66 -14.12 16.46
CA PRO A 96 -15.72 -14.47 15.05
C PRO A 96 -17.09 -15.04 14.66
N PRO A 97 -17.55 -14.81 13.42
CA PRO A 97 -18.77 -15.45 12.91
C PRO A 97 -18.56 -16.96 12.76
N SER A 98 -19.64 -17.73 12.68
CA SER A 98 -19.56 -19.20 12.60
C SER A 98 -18.83 -19.73 11.36
N ASP A 99 -18.83 -18.95 10.28
CA ASP A 99 -18.21 -19.24 8.98
C ASP A 99 -16.82 -18.59 8.81
N TYR A 100 -16.19 -18.12 9.89
CA TYR A 100 -14.94 -17.36 9.81
C TYR A 100 -13.81 -18.07 9.03
N LEU A 101 -13.73 -19.40 9.12
CA LEU A 101 -12.75 -20.19 8.37
C LEU A 101 -12.96 -20.07 6.86
N GLU A 102 -14.20 -20.08 6.40
CA GLU A 102 -14.53 -19.92 4.97
C GLU A 102 -14.19 -18.50 4.50
N ILE A 103 -14.49 -17.49 5.32
CA ILE A 103 -14.11 -16.09 5.05
C ILE A 103 -12.59 -15.96 4.88
N MET A 104 -11.82 -16.58 5.79
CA MET A 104 -10.34 -16.56 5.72
C MET A 104 -9.79 -17.27 4.48
N GLU A 105 -10.38 -18.41 4.11
CA GLU A 105 -9.96 -19.13 2.91
C GLU A 105 -10.31 -18.37 1.62
N ASN A 106 -11.50 -17.77 1.56
CA ASN A 106 -11.92 -16.93 0.43
C ASN A 106 -11.02 -15.69 0.29
N GLN A 107 -10.69 -15.05 1.41
CA GLN A 107 -9.75 -13.93 1.46
C GLN A 107 -8.36 -14.33 0.93
N ARG A 108 -7.82 -15.48 1.36
CA ARG A 108 -6.53 -16.00 0.88
C ARG A 108 -6.53 -16.21 -0.63
N LYS A 109 -7.57 -16.86 -1.16
CA LYS A 109 -7.74 -17.08 -2.61
C LYS A 109 -7.80 -15.76 -3.39
N GLU A 110 -8.50 -14.77 -2.87
CA GLU A 110 -8.62 -13.46 -3.52
C GLU A 110 -7.28 -12.72 -3.55
N ILE A 111 -6.53 -12.71 -2.44
CA ILE A 111 -5.20 -12.11 -2.37
C ILE A 111 -4.25 -12.79 -3.36
N GLU A 112 -4.25 -14.13 -3.42
CA GLU A 112 -3.43 -14.90 -4.38
C GLU A 112 -3.77 -14.56 -5.83
N LYS A 113 -5.06 -14.41 -6.14
CA LYS A 113 -5.51 -13.97 -7.46
C LYS A 113 -5.03 -12.57 -7.78
N LEU A 114 -5.15 -11.62 -6.85
CA LEU A 114 -4.73 -10.22 -7.04
C LEU A 114 -3.22 -10.10 -7.24
N ARG A 115 -2.41 -10.85 -6.48
CA ARG A 115 -0.93 -10.82 -6.56
C ARG A 115 -0.39 -11.21 -7.93
N LYS A 116 -1.13 -12.00 -8.73
CA LYS A 116 -0.76 -12.33 -10.12
C LYS A 116 -0.66 -11.08 -11.00
N THR A 117 -1.52 -10.09 -10.78
CA THR A 117 -1.62 -8.89 -11.64
C THR A 117 -1.15 -7.61 -10.96
N TYR A 118 -1.30 -7.52 -9.64
CA TYR A 118 -1.07 -6.32 -8.85
C TYR A 118 0.04 -6.50 -7.80
N GLU A 119 0.62 -5.38 -7.37
CA GLU A 119 1.33 -5.32 -6.10
C GLU A 119 0.28 -5.13 -5.01
N VAL A 120 0.13 -6.08 -4.10
CA VAL A 120 -0.93 -6.04 -3.08
C VAL A 120 -0.33 -5.59 -1.75
N ILE A 121 -0.87 -4.50 -1.20
CA ILE A 121 -0.60 -4.05 0.17
C ILE A 121 -1.79 -4.48 1.02
N GLU A 122 -1.55 -5.33 1.99
CA GLU A 122 -2.58 -5.79 2.90
C GLU A 122 -2.69 -4.80 4.06
N VAL A 123 -3.88 -4.22 4.25
CA VAL A 123 -4.19 -3.33 5.36
C VAL A 123 -4.76 -4.19 6.47
N THR A 124 -3.97 -4.43 7.51
CA THR A 124 -4.44 -5.14 8.71
C THR A 124 -5.26 -4.20 9.57
N CYS A 125 -6.04 -4.77 10.49
CA CYS A 125 -6.64 -3.95 11.53
C CYS A 125 -5.57 -3.47 12.50
N ASP A 126 -5.78 -2.27 13.01
CA ASP A 126 -4.90 -1.59 13.96
C ASP A 126 -5.04 -2.16 15.39
N THR A 127 -5.08 -3.48 15.53
CA THR A 127 -5.28 -4.13 16.84
C THR A 127 -3.98 -4.37 17.59
N GLY A 128 -2.82 -3.97 17.02
CA GLY A 128 -1.51 -4.22 17.63
C GLY A 128 -1.12 -5.70 17.73
N VAL A 129 -1.96 -6.63 17.26
CA VAL A 129 -1.71 -8.07 17.36
C VAL A 129 -0.91 -8.53 16.14
N PRO A 130 0.31 -9.07 16.32
CA PRO A 130 1.12 -9.61 15.22
C PRO A 130 0.38 -10.72 14.47
N ARG A 131 0.60 -10.82 13.15
CA ARG A 131 0.23 -12.01 12.38
C ARG A 131 1.17 -13.19 12.71
N TYR A 132 1.05 -13.72 13.91
CA TYR A 132 1.63 -15.01 14.27
C TYR A 132 0.71 -15.72 15.25
N SER A 133 -0.16 -16.57 14.71
CA SER A 133 -0.65 -17.82 15.33
C SER A 133 -1.71 -18.44 14.42
N ILE A 134 -1.31 -18.89 13.24
CA ILE A 134 -2.01 -19.99 12.57
C ILE A 134 -0.96 -21.09 12.41
N PRO A 135 -1.08 -22.21 13.13
CA PRO A 135 -0.20 -23.37 12.97
C PRO A 135 -0.32 -24.01 11.58
#